data_AF-A0A3B8QGG7-F1
#
_entry.id   AF-A0A3B8QGG7-F1
#
_cell.length_a   1.000
_cell.length_b   1.000
_cell.length_c   1.000
_cell.angle_alpha   90.00
_cell.angle_beta   90.00
_cell.angle_gamma   90.00
#
_symmetry.space_group_name_H-M   'P 1'
#
loop_
_entity.id
_entity.type
_entity.pdbx_description
1 polymer ?
#
loop_
_entity_poly.entity_id
_entity_poly.type
_entity_poly.pdbx_seq_one_letter_code
_entity_poly.pdbx_strand_id
1 'polypeptide(L)' 'MTGIVRFGLVALAVLMACPKANAQSSYQTGQNASPAYEGWEENEDGSFNMVFGYMNRNWLEEL' A
#
# COMPACT_ATOMS: atom_id res chain seq x y z
N MET A 1 19.09 -41.30 16.93
CA MET A 1 19.57 -40.58 15.72
C MET A 1 18.47 -40.41 14.66
N THR A 2 17.62 -41.42 14.42
CA THR A 2 16.51 -41.38 13.45
C THR A 2 15.37 -40.39 13.78
N GLY A 3 15.04 -40.17 15.06
CA GLY A 3 13.97 -39.24 15.47
C GLY A 3 14.30 -37.77 15.20
N ILE A 4 15.53 -37.35 15.48
CA ILE A 4 16.00 -35.96 15.27
C ILE A 4 16.01 -35.61 13.79
N VAL A 5 16.47 -36.52 12.93
CA VAL A 5 16.50 -36.33 11.48
C VAL A 5 15.08 -36.20 10.91
N ARG A 6 14.14 -37.04 11.38
CA ARG A 6 12.72 -36.94 10.98
C ARG A 6 12.08 -35.63 11.43
N PHE A 7 12.36 -35.19 12.65
CA PHE A 7 11.86 -33.91 13.15
C PHE A 7 12.41 -32.72 12.35
N GLY A 8 13.72 -32.76 12.02
CA GLY A 8 14.35 -31.74 11.17
C GLY A 8 13.77 -31.69 9.77
N LEU A 9 13.49 -32.84 9.16
CA LEU A 9 12.86 -32.92 7.83
C LEU A 9 11.42 -32.38 7.85
N VAL A 10 10.64 -32.67 8.89
CA VAL A 10 9.28 -32.14 9.04
C VAL A 10 9.30 -30.63 9.25
N ALA A 11 10.19 -30.12 10.10
CA ALA A 11 10.34 -28.68 10.33
C ALA A 11 10.73 -27.93 9.04
N LEU A 12 11.66 -28.50 8.25
CA LEU A 12 12.06 -27.93 6.95
C LEU A 12 10.91 -27.95 5.94
N ALA A 13 10.13 -29.03 5.89
CA ALA A 13 8.96 -29.14 5.02
C ALA A 13 7.89 -28.09 5.38
N VAL A 14 7.65 -27.84 6.67
CA VAL A 14 6.71 -26.80 7.14
C VAL A 14 7.16 -25.40 6.73
N LEU A 15 8.47 -25.10 6.84
CA LEU A 15 9.02 -23.80 6.42
C LEU A 15 8.88 -23.58 4.90
N MET A 16 9.09 -24.63 4.10
CA MET A 16 8.96 -24.55 2.64
C MET A 16 7.51 -24.53 2.15
N ALA A 17 6.56 -25.05 2.94
CA ALA A 17 5.14 -25.02 2.62
C ALA A 17 4.46 -23.69 3.00
N CYS A 18 5.17 -22.77 3.65
CA CYS A 18 4.61 -21.49 4.05
C CYS A 18 4.28 -20.62 2.82
N PRO A 19 3.03 -20.13 2.66
CA PRO A 19 2.68 -19.27 1.54
C PRO A 19 3.48 -17.97 1.61
N LYS A 20 4.04 -17.54 0.48
CA LYS A 20 4.71 -16.23 0.39
C LYS A 20 3.65 -15.13 0.54
N ALA A 21 3.87 -14.23 1.49
CA ALA A 21 3.08 -13.01 1.58
C ALA A 21 3.32 -12.17 0.32
N ASN A 22 2.25 -11.89 -0.42
CA ASN A 22 2.29 -11.00 -1.59
C ASN A 22 1.79 -9.64 -1.13
N ALA A 23 2.70 -8.67 -0.99
CA ALA A 23 2.35 -7.28 -0.74
C ALA A 23 2.16 -6.58 -2.08
N GLN A 24 1.18 -5.68 -2.16
CA GLN A 24 1.01 -4.84 -3.34
C GLN A 24 2.08 -3.73 -3.30
N SER A 25 3.05 -3.79 -4.20
CA SER A 25 4.09 -2.76 -4.31
C SER A 25 3.49 -1.46 -4.88
N SER A 26 3.83 -0.33 -4.26
CA SER A 26 3.53 1.00 -4.83
C SER A 26 4.53 1.36 -5.94
N TYR A 27 4.13 2.31 -6.79
CA TYR A 27 5.05 2.90 -7.76
C TYR A 27 6.10 3.74 -7.02
N GLN A 28 7.36 3.63 -7.45
CA GLN A 28 8.44 4.40 -6.84
C GLN A 28 8.43 5.84 -7.33
N THR A 29 8.37 6.04 -8.66
CA THR A 29 8.44 7.34 -9.34
C THR A 29 7.72 7.31 -10.71
N GLY A 30 7.56 8.47 -11.34
CA GLY A 30 7.17 8.60 -12.74
C GLY A 30 5.69 8.34 -13.09
N GLN A 31 4.82 8.14 -12.10
CA GLN A 31 3.37 8.13 -12.31
C GLN A 31 2.80 9.55 -12.27
N ASN A 32 1.69 9.79 -12.98
CA ASN A 32 0.95 11.03 -12.84
C ASN A 32 0.18 11.10 -11.50
N ALA A 33 -0.12 12.31 -11.04
CA ALA A 33 -1.13 12.50 -9.99
C ALA A 33 -2.54 12.38 -10.54
N SER A 34 -3.46 12.01 -9.65
CA SER A 34 -4.90 12.00 -9.92
C SER A 34 -5.56 13.17 -9.20
N PRO A 35 -6.17 14.12 -9.92
CA PRO A 35 -6.90 15.21 -9.27
C PRO A 35 -8.18 14.70 -8.61
N ALA A 36 -8.60 15.36 -7.54
CA ALA A 36 -9.85 15.09 -6.84
C ALA A 36 -10.60 16.40 -6.58
N TYR A 37 -11.90 16.40 -6.88
CA TYR A 37 -12.81 17.40 -6.33
C TYR A 37 -13.38 16.82 -5.04
N GLU A 38 -13.11 17.49 -3.92
CA GLU A 38 -13.44 16.99 -2.59
C GLU A 38 -14.75 17.59 -2.05
N GLY A 39 -15.29 18.59 -2.75
CA GLY A 39 -16.57 19.20 -2.43
C GLY A 39 -16.46 20.71 -2.30
N TRP A 40 -17.40 21.28 -1.57
CA TRP A 40 -17.47 22.70 -1.31
C TRP A 40 -17.88 22.95 0.13
N GLU A 41 -17.47 24.10 0.66
CA GLU A 41 -17.78 24.56 2.00
C GLU A 41 -18.49 25.90 1.90
N GLU A 42 -19.59 26.08 2.63
CA GLU A 42 -20.26 27.38 2.75
C GLU A 42 -19.59 28.19 3.85
N ASN A 43 -19.28 29.45 3.54
CA ASN A 43 -18.71 30.41 4.47
C ASN A 43 -19.84 31.14 5.23
N GLU A 44 -19.52 31.75 6.37
CA GLU A 44 -20.51 32.50 7.18
C GLU A 44 -21.15 33.69 6.43
N ASP A 45 -20.48 34.20 5.39
CA ASP A 45 -20.97 35.28 4.54
C ASP A 45 -21.82 34.79 3.35
N GLY A 46 -22.08 33.48 3.27
CA GLY A 46 -22.86 32.84 2.20
C GLY A 46 -22.08 32.61 0.89
N SER A 47 -20.78 32.87 0.86
CA SER A 47 -19.91 32.46 -0.25
C SER A 47 -19.49 30.99 -0.13
N PHE A 48 -18.88 30.43 -1.17
CA PHE A 48 -18.47 29.02 -1.19
C PHE A 48 -16.98 28.87 -1.50
N ASN A 49 -16.29 28.02 -0.74
CA ASN A 49 -14.96 27.52 -1.07
C ASN A 49 -15.11 26.21 -1.86
N MET A 50 -14.31 26.05 -2.91
CA MET A 50 -14.21 24.78 -3.62
C MET A 50 -12.93 24.05 -3.21
N VAL A 51 -13.07 22.79 -2.79
CA VAL A 51 -11.95 21.99 -2.29
C VAL A 51 -11.44 21.06 -3.38
N PHE A 52 -10.16 21.16 -3.68
CA PHE A 52 -9.47 20.31 -4.64
C PHE A 52 -8.24 19.69 -3.99
N GLY A 53 -8.10 18.39 -4.18
CA GLY A 53 -6.93 17.62 -3.78
C GLY A 53 -6.31 16.87 -4.95
N TYR A 54 -5.32 16.06 -4.64
CA TYR A 54 -4.76 15.10 -5.58
C TYR A 54 -4.20 13.89 -4.86
N MET A 55 -4.23 12.74 -5.51
CA MET A 55 -3.54 11.54 -5.08
C MET A 55 -2.21 11.43 -5.82
N ASN A 56 -1.11 11.50 -5.07
CA ASN A 56 0.21 11.11 -5.56
C ASN A 56 0.37 9.59 -5.42
N ARG A 57 0.64 8.91 -6.54
CA ARG A 57 0.83 7.46 -6.59
C ARG A 57 2.28 7.05 -6.35
N ASN A 58 3.20 8.01 -6.33
CA ASN A 58 4.63 7.78 -6.22
C ASN A 58 5.06 7.80 -4.75
N TRP A 59 5.89 6.83 -4.36
CA TRP A 59 6.41 6.74 -3.00
C TRP A 59 7.61 7.66 -2.73
N LEU A 60 8.47 7.86 -3.73
CA LEU A 60 9.72 8.62 -3.57
C LEU A 60 9.70 10.01 -4.23
N GLU A 61 8.69 10.29 -5.05
CA GLU A 61 8.58 11.53 -5.84
C GLU A 61 7.41 12.37 -5.33
N GLU A 62 7.62 13.67 -5.15
CA GLU A 62 6.60 14.66 -4.78
C GLU A 62 6.37 15.65 -5.94
N LEU A 63 5.19 16.28 -5.98
CA LEU A 63 4.78 17.25 -7.00
C LEU A 63 5.00 18.71 -6.57
#